data_AF-A0A2E2BTY1-F1
#
_entry.id   AF-A0A2E2BTY1-F1
#
_cell.length_a   1.000
_cell.length_b   1.000
_cell.length_c   1.000
_cell.angle_alpha   90.00
_cell.angle_beta   90.00
_cell.angle_gamma   90.00
#
_symmetry.space_group_name_H-M   'P 1'
#
loop_
_entity.id
_entity.type
_entity.pdbx_description
1 polymer ?
#
loop_
_entity_poly.entity_id
_entity_poly.type
_entity_poly.pdbx_seq_one_letter_code
_entity_poly.pdbx_strand_id
1 'polypeptide(L)'
;MSDESKDEDWEPDEDLILWMRQHCEKIGIGGVWSPDGSGCTYERIGQDTWSLVRMMEHPNAISHHERFKKLFIAAGLEIEDENPFQYPAPMSFEESERMRFEEKREIAMNWRCECHLPLAEFDLEKRIDVFIEEKDVLYPNGDTHPVQIWACKIICPSCEKEVNMDPDDYQLLAGDELYMQWRDSEGGIYKAQTRMEVRDLVDSGVMGVALGSKLTGTEEKLPPWMWGTYCIYIPPGLQQKSED
;
A
#
# COMPACT_ATOMS: atom_id res chain seq x y z
N MET A 1 33.26 6.30 22.97
CA MET A 1 34.18 5.16 23.17
C MET A 1 33.29 3.93 23.30
N SER A 2 32.72 3.47 22.18
CA SER A 2 33.31 2.68 21.09
C SER A 2 32.99 1.21 21.32
N ASP A 3 31.82 0.80 20.84
CA ASP A 3 31.45 -0.60 20.59
C ASP A 3 31.07 -0.74 19.10
N GLU A 4 31.80 -0.02 18.22
CA GLU A 4 31.63 -0.03 16.76
C GLU A 4 32.43 -1.16 16.08
N SER A 5 33.13 -2.01 16.84
CA SER A 5 34.08 -3.00 16.28
C SER A 5 33.56 -4.44 16.18
N LYS A 6 32.23 -4.65 16.22
CA LYS A 6 31.65 -6.01 16.12
C LYS A 6 30.93 -6.29 14.80
N ASP A 7 30.78 -5.29 13.94
CA ASP A 7 29.98 -5.43 12.71
C ASP A 7 30.79 -5.86 11.47
N GLU A 8 32.12 -5.69 11.46
CA GLU A 8 32.95 -6.02 10.27
C GLU A 8 33.06 -7.53 9.99
N ASP A 9 32.90 -8.38 11.01
CA ASP A 9 33.10 -9.83 10.93
C ASP A 9 31.80 -10.64 10.74
N TRP A 10 30.68 -9.99 10.42
CA TRP A 10 29.44 -10.72 10.16
C TRP A 10 29.53 -11.50 8.83
N GLU A 11 29.16 -12.79 8.88
CA GLU A 11 29.05 -13.67 7.72
C GLU A 11 27.68 -14.39 7.75
N PRO A 12 27.02 -14.56 6.59
CA PRO A 12 25.73 -15.24 6.53
C PRO A 12 25.89 -16.76 6.75
N ASP A 13 24.97 -17.35 7.50
CA ASP A 13 24.89 -18.81 7.63
C ASP A 13 24.22 -19.48 6.42
N GLU A 14 24.34 -20.80 6.32
CA GLU A 14 23.81 -21.58 5.18
C GLU A 14 22.28 -21.45 5.04
N ASP A 15 21.56 -21.34 6.16
CA ASP A 15 20.11 -21.21 6.18
C ASP A 15 19.68 -19.86 5.60
N LEU A 16 20.38 -18.78 5.95
CA LEU A 16 20.13 -17.44 5.44
C LEU A 16 20.47 -17.33 3.95
N ILE A 17 21.55 -17.97 3.50
CA ILE A 17 21.92 -18.04 2.08
C ILE A 17 20.84 -18.78 1.28
N LEU A 18 20.35 -19.92 1.79
CA LEU A 18 19.29 -20.67 1.15
C LEU A 18 17.99 -19.87 1.09
N TRP A 19 17.63 -19.20 2.19
CA TRP A 19 16.47 -18.31 2.24
C TRP A 19 16.57 -17.21 1.19
N MET A 20 17.73 -16.55 1.07
CA MET A 20 17.94 -15.47 0.11
C MET A 20 17.71 -15.93 -1.33
N ARG A 21 18.26 -17.09 -1.72
CA ARG A 21 18.04 -17.65 -3.06
C ARG A 21 16.56 -17.89 -3.34
N GLN A 22 15.88 -18.57 -2.42
CA GLN A 22 14.45 -18.86 -2.56
C GLN A 22 13.59 -17.61 -2.57
N HIS A 23 13.99 -16.57 -1.85
CA HIS A 23 13.32 -15.27 -1.83
C HIS A 23 13.49 -14.56 -3.17
N CYS A 24 14.73 -14.40 -3.63
CA CYS A 24 15.04 -13.72 -4.89
C CYS A 24 14.44 -14.43 -6.11
N GLU A 25 14.41 -15.77 -6.14
CA GLU A 25 13.78 -16.54 -7.24
C GLU A 25 12.29 -16.23 -7.43
N LYS A 26 11.58 -15.90 -6.34
CA LYS A 26 10.15 -15.57 -6.38
C LYS A 26 9.86 -14.17 -6.92
N ILE A 27 10.86 -13.28 -6.92
CA ILE A 27 10.70 -11.89 -7.36
C ILE A 27 11.02 -11.83 -8.86
N GLY A 28 10.07 -11.44 -9.71
CA GLY A 28 10.31 -11.30 -11.15
C GLY A 28 11.38 -10.25 -11.48
N ILE A 29 11.92 -10.29 -12.71
CA ILE A 29 12.76 -9.19 -13.23
C ILE A 29 11.90 -7.91 -13.27
N GLY A 30 12.47 -6.78 -12.81
CA GLY A 30 11.78 -5.52 -12.52
C GLY A 30 11.08 -5.50 -11.15
N GLY A 31 11.16 -6.59 -10.39
CA GLY A 31 10.61 -6.65 -9.04
C GLY A 31 11.48 -5.90 -8.04
N VAL A 32 10.82 -5.22 -7.10
CA VAL A 32 11.46 -4.40 -6.06
C VAL A 32 11.39 -5.13 -4.72
N TRP A 33 12.50 -5.10 -3.98
CA TRP A 33 12.61 -5.59 -2.62
C TRP A 33 13.17 -4.51 -1.70
N SER A 34 12.44 -4.18 -0.64
CA SER A 34 12.86 -3.23 0.39
C SER A 34 12.76 -3.94 1.74
N PRO A 35 13.87 -4.46 2.29
CA PRO A 35 13.86 -5.16 3.57
C PRO A 35 13.47 -4.20 4.69
N ASP A 36 12.51 -4.60 5.52
CA ASP A 36 11.99 -3.76 6.60
C ASP A 36 13.09 -3.28 7.55
N GLY A 37 13.12 -1.97 7.79
CA GLY A 37 14.09 -1.34 8.70
C GLY A 37 15.52 -1.27 8.16
N SER A 38 15.78 -1.75 6.93
CA SER A 38 17.11 -1.65 6.33
C SER A 38 17.45 -0.24 5.88
N GLY A 39 16.48 0.50 5.36
CA GLY A 39 16.71 1.76 4.64
C GLY A 39 17.33 1.54 3.25
N CYS A 40 17.25 0.32 2.70
CA CYS A 40 17.76 -0.02 1.37
C CYS A 40 16.61 -0.52 0.49
N THR A 41 16.65 -0.19 -0.80
CA THR A 41 15.71 -0.72 -1.79
C THR A 41 16.47 -1.25 -2.99
N TYR A 42 16.20 -2.49 -3.34
CA TYR A 42 16.84 -3.22 -4.43
C TYR A 42 15.83 -3.54 -5.53
N GLU A 43 16.29 -3.55 -6.78
CA GLU A 43 15.51 -3.97 -7.95
C GLU A 43 16.23 -5.13 -8.66
N ARG A 44 15.48 -6.16 -9.05
CA ARG A 44 16.02 -7.27 -9.83
C ARG A 44 16.12 -6.87 -11.30
N ILE A 45 17.31 -6.58 -11.79
CA ILE A 45 17.53 -6.14 -13.19
C ILE A 45 17.87 -7.31 -14.14
N GLY A 46 18.26 -8.47 -13.60
CA GLY A 46 18.61 -9.65 -14.37
C GLY A 46 18.22 -10.96 -13.69
N GLN A 47 18.63 -12.09 -14.28
CA GLN A 47 18.37 -13.39 -13.68
C GLN A 47 19.09 -13.51 -12.33
N ASP A 48 20.37 -13.16 -12.27
CA ASP A 48 21.15 -13.23 -11.02
C ASP A 48 21.68 -11.86 -10.59
N THR A 49 21.23 -10.79 -11.25
CA THR A 49 21.74 -9.42 -11.06
C THR A 49 20.69 -8.52 -10.43
N TRP A 50 21.09 -7.80 -9.40
CA TRP A 50 20.29 -6.83 -8.65
C TRP A 50 20.95 -5.46 -8.66
N SER A 51 20.16 -4.41 -8.54
CA SER A 51 20.66 -3.03 -8.42
C SER A 51 20.15 -2.41 -7.12
N LEU A 52 21.02 -1.72 -6.38
CA LEU A 52 20.63 -0.86 -5.27
C LEU A 52 20.07 0.46 -5.85
N VAL A 53 18.76 0.61 -5.80
CA VAL A 53 18.07 1.77 -6.38
C VAL A 53 18.00 2.94 -5.39
N ARG A 54 17.78 2.65 -4.11
CA ARG A 54 17.68 3.68 -3.05
C ARG A 54 18.40 3.27 -1.78
N MET A 55 18.95 4.25 -1.08
CA MET A 55 19.56 4.07 0.24
C MET A 55 19.35 5.29 1.13
N MET A 56 18.89 5.07 2.36
CA MET A 56 18.74 6.11 3.37
C MET A 56 20.13 6.62 3.81
N GLU A 57 20.27 7.93 3.99
CA GLU A 57 21.45 8.60 4.55
C GLU A 57 21.53 8.35 6.06
N HIS A 58 21.77 7.10 6.45
CA HIS A 58 21.91 6.68 7.83
C HIS A 58 23.00 5.62 7.98
N PRO A 59 23.85 5.67 9.02
CA PRO A 59 24.90 4.67 9.25
C PRO A 59 24.38 3.23 9.28
N ASN A 60 23.19 3.01 9.85
CA ASN A 60 22.56 1.68 9.86
C ASN A 60 22.23 1.17 8.45
N ALA A 61 21.80 2.05 7.54
CA ALA A 61 21.48 1.63 6.17
C ALA A 61 22.75 1.23 5.42
N ILE A 62 23.86 1.94 5.64
CA ILE A 62 25.17 1.56 5.10
C ILE A 62 25.60 0.20 5.67
N SER A 63 25.51 0.00 6.99
CA SER A 63 25.84 -1.28 7.63
C SER A 63 24.98 -2.44 7.11
N HIS A 64 23.67 -2.23 6.97
CA HIS A 64 22.78 -3.22 6.38
C HIS A 64 23.12 -3.51 4.92
N HIS A 65 23.42 -2.49 4.12
CA HIS A 65 23.80 -2.66 2.72
C HIS A 65 25.04 -3.56 2.59
N GLU A 66 26.08 -3.33 3.40
CA GLU A 66 27.29 -4.17 3.40
C GLU A 66 26.98 -5.63 3.77
N ARG A 67 26.10 -5.86 4.76
CA ARG A 67 25.65 -7.21 5.11
C ARG A 67 24.87 -7.87 3.99
N PHE A 68 23.96 -7.13 3.35
CA PHE A 68 23.23 -7.64 2.19
C PHE A 68 24.16 -7.94 1.03
N LYS A 69 25.15 -7.08 0.73
CA LYS A 69 26.15 -7.31 -0.30
C LYS A 69 26.90 -8.62 -0.09
N LYS A 70 27.35 -8.90 1.15
CA LYS A 70 27.93 -10.21 1.50
C LYS A 70 26.94 -11.36 1.26
N LEU A 71 25.68 -11.19 1.65
CA LEU A 71 24.62 -12.20 1.46
C LEU A 71 24.30 -12.45 -0.02
N PHE A 72 24.22 -11.42 -0.87
CA PHE A 72 24.05 -11.54 -2.32
C PHE A 72 25.21 -12.33 -2.92
N ILE A 73 26.45 -11.98 -2.59
CA ILE A 73 27.65 -12.68 -3.07
C ILE A 73 27.65 -14.15 -2.62
N ALA A 74 27.36 -14.43 -1.34
CA ALA A 74 27.28 -15.79 -0.81
C ALA A 74 26.15 -16.62 -1.45
N ALA A 75 25.04 -15.97 -1.82
CA ALA A 75 23.95 -16.56 -2.58
C ALA A 75 24.29 -16.80 -4.06
N GLY A 76 25.39 -16.25 -4.58
CA GLY A 76 25.77 -16.34 -5.99
C GLY A 76 25.05 -15.33 -6.88
N LEU A 77 24.63 -14.20 -6.30
CA LEU A 77 23.97 -13.10 -6.97
C LEU A 77 24.94 -11.92 -7.14
N GLU A 78 24.79 -11.19 -8.24
CA GLU A 78 25.51 -9.95 -8.54
C GLU A 78 24.71 -8.74 -8.07
N ILE A 79 25.41 -7.73 -7.55
CA ILE A 79 24.80 -6.49 -7.08
C ILE A 79 25.52 -5.27 -7.67
N GLU A 80 24.76 -4.37 -8.27
CA GLU A 80 25.20 -3.07 -8.78
C GLU A 80 24.81 -1.98 -7.76
N ASP A 81 25.79 -1.29 -7.19
CA ASP A 81 25.59 -0.32 -6.09
C ASP A 81 26.29 1.04 -6.32
N GLU A 82 26.67 1.34 -7.57
CA GLU A 82 27.56 2.47 -7.86
C GLU A 82 26.93 3.86 -7.62
N ASN A 83 25.61 4.02 -7.80
CA ASN A 83 24.93 5.32 -7.67
C ASN A 83 23.48 5.19 -7.17
N PRO A 84 23.24 4.72 -5.93
CA PRO A 84 21.89 4.68 -5.39
C PRO A 84 21.35 6.08 -5.15
N PHE A 85 20.05 6.26 -5.33
CA PHE A 85 19.38 7.49 -4.90
C PHE A 85 19.41 7.58 -3.38
N GLN A 86 20.09 8.61 -2.85
CA GLN A 86 20.19 8.85 -1.41
C GLN A 86 19.05 9.74 -0.92
N TYR A 87 18.51 9.43 0.25
CA TYR A 87 17.43 10.19 0.88
C TYR A 87 17.65 10.34 2.39
N PRO A 88 17.25 11.47 3.00
CA PRO A 88 17.54 11.74 4.39
C PRO A 88 16.81 10.76 5.32
N ALA A 89 17.46 10.44 6.44
CA ALA A 89 16.81 9.67 7.50
C ALA A 89 15.64 10.48 8.11
N PRO A 90 14.50 9.84 8.41
CA PRO A 90 13.38 10.52 9.05
C PRO A 90 13.77 11.00 10.44
N MET A 91 13.44 12.25 10.78
CA MET A 91 13.71 12.83 12.10
C MET A 91 12.66 12.43 13.14
N SER A 92 11.54 11.86 12.71
CA SER A 92 10.45 11.42 13.57
C SER A 92 9.75 10.16 13.05
N PHE A 93 9.00 9.48 13.92
CA PHE A 93 8.15 8.36 13.53
C PHE A 93 7.11 8.77 12.47
N GLU A 94 6.49 9.93 12.63
CA GLU A 94 5.52 10.48 11.68
C GLU A 94 6.16 10.71 10.30
N GLU A 95 7.38 11.23 10.26
CA GLU A 95 8.12 11.42 9.02
C GLU A 95 8.51 10.08 8.37
N SER A 96 8.88 9.08 9.17
CA SER A 96 9.16 7.72 8.67
C SER A 96 7.94 7.09 8.01
N GLU A 97 6.78 7.21 8.63
CA GLU A 97 5.53 6.65 8.08
C GLU A 97 5.12 7.42 6.81
N ARG A 98 5.29 8.74 6.79
CA ARG A 98 5.07 9.56 5.58
C ARG A 98 5.98 9.13 4.43
N MET A 99 7.29 8.99 4.69
CA MET A 99 8.25 8.54 3.67
C MET A 99 7.89 7.15 3.13
N ARG A 100 7.55 6.19 4.00
CA ARG A 100 7.09 4.86 3.59
C ARG A 100 5.82 4.91 2.74
N PHE A 101 4.87 5.76 3.12
CA PHE A 101 3.64 5.94 2.37
C PHE A 101 3.92 6.54 0.98
N GLU A 102 4.78 7.55 0.90
CA GLU A 102 5.23 8.15 -0.36
C GLU A 102 5.95 7.13 -1.25
N GLU A 103 6.87 6.33 -0.70
CA GLU A 103 7.55 5.26 -1.44
C GLU A 103 6.58 4.22 -1.99
N LYS A 104 5.66 3.73 -1.17
CA LYS A 104 4.62 2.79 -1.60
C LYS A 104 3.75 3.39 -2.70
N ARG A 105 3.42 4.68 -2.58
CA ARG A 105 2.64 5.41 -3.58
C ARG A 105 3.38 5.54 -4.89
N GLU A 106 4.68 5.85 -4.88
CA GLU A 106 5.51 5.90 -6.10
C GLU A 106 5.57 4.54 -6.81
N ILE A 107 5.69 3.44 -6.06
CA ILE A 107 5.63 2.09 -6.62
C ILE A 107 4.26 1.83 -7.21
N ALA A 108 3.19 2.16 -6.50
CA ALA A 108 1.82 1.97 -6.95
C ALA A 108 1.52 2.72 -8.25
N MET A 109 1.99 3.95 -8.39
CA MET A 109 1.84 4.76 -9.63
C MET A 109 2.44 4.08 -10.87
N ASN A 110 3.40 3.17 -10.69
CA ASN A 110 4.01 2.42 -11.78
C ASN A 110 3.34 1.07 -12.05
N TRP A 111 2.34 0.66 -11.27
CA TRP A 111 1.57 -0.55 -11.55
C TRP A 111 0.80 -0.44 -12.85
N ARG A 112 0.71 -1.56 -13.56
CA ARG A 112 0.11 -1.62 -14.90
C ARG A 112 -0.88 -2.77 -14.98
N CYS A 113 -1.90 -2.56 -15.80
CA CYS A 113 -2.76 -3.62 -16.27
C CYS A 113 -1.98 -4.60 -17.15
N GLU A 114 -2.57 -5.78 -17.41
CA GLU A 114 -2.06 -6.73 -18.40
C GLU A 114 -1.91 -6.14 -19.80
N CYS A 115 -2.69 -5.11 -20.15
CA CYS A 115 -2.56 -4.37 -21.40
C CYS A 115 -1.52 -3.23 -21.34
N HIS A 116 -0.70 -3.20 -20.29
CA HIS A 116 0.37 -2.22 -20.01
C HIS A 116 -0.07 -0.77 -19.69
N LEU A 117 -1.37 -0.49 -19.68
CA LEU A 117 -1.90 0.80 -19.23
C LEU A 117 -1.64 0.98 -17.72
N PRO A 118 -1.07 2.12 -17.26
CA PRO A 118 -0.92 2.41 -15.84
C PRO A 118 -2.26 2.35 -15.10
N LEU A 119 -2.27 1.75 -13.91
CA LEU A 119 -3.48 1.69 -13.09
C LEU A 119 -3.89 3.08 -12.58
N ALA A 120 -2.92 3.99 -12.42
CA ALA A 120 -3.18 5.38 -12.05
C ALA A 120 -3.98 6.17 -13.13
N GLU A 121 -4.04 5.67 -14.37
CA GLU A 121 -4.81 6.29 -15.46
C GLU A 121 -6.25 5.73 -15.57
N PHE A 122 -6.66 4.87 -14.65
CA PHE A 122 -8.02 4.31 -14.66
C PHE A 122 -9.03 5.32 -14.11
N ASP A 123 -10.31 5.10 -14.42
CA ASP A 123 -11.43 5.84 -13.81
C ASP A 123 -11.63 5.38 -12.35
N LEU A 124 -10.73 5.79 -11.44
CA LEU A 124 -10.71 5.32 -10.05
C LEU A 124 -12.02 5.65 -9.30
N GLU A 125 -12.72 6.73 -9.68
CA GLU A 125 -14.01 7.14 -9.11
C GLU A 125 -15.16 6.15 -9.39
N LYS A 126 -15.00 5.30 -10.42
CA LYS A 126 -15.97 4.27 -10.80
C LYS A 126 -15.69 2.93 -10.10
N ARG A 127 -14.85 2.92 -9.06
CA ARG A 127 -14.60 1.69 -8.29
C ARG A 127 -15.89 1.09 -7.72
N ILE A 128 -15.88 -0.22 -7.56
CA ILE A 128 -16.94 -0.99 -6.92
C ILE A 128 -16.31 -1.78 -5.77
N ASP A 129 -16.77 -1.53 -4.56
CA ASP A 129 -16.29 -2.24 -3.38
C ASP A 129 -17.03 -3.58 -3.24
N VAL A 130 -16.28 -4.68 -3.19
CA VAL A 130 -16.84 -6.03 -3.19
C VAL A 130 -16.39 -6.79 -1.95
N PHE A 131 -17.36 -7.34 -1.22
CA PHE A 131 -17.11 -8.31 -0.15
C PHE A 131 -16.71 -9.64 -0.77
N ILE A 132 -15.52 -10.14 -0.44
CA ILE A 132 -14.98 -11.39 -0.98
C ILE A 132 -15.35 -12.55 -0.05
N GLU A 133 -14.89 -12.51 1.19
CA GLU A 133 -15.11 -13.58 2.16
C GLU A 133 -14.92 -13.09 3.60
N GLU A 134 -15.26 -13.94 4.57
CA GLU A 134 -14.92 -13.76 5.97
C GLU A 134 -13.95 -14.87 6.38
N LYS A 135 -12.83 -14.49 6.97
CA LYS A 135 -11.75 -15.41 7.33
C LYS A 135 -11.36 -15.23 8.78
N ASP A 136 -11.26 -16.34 9.50
CA ASP A 136 -10.77 -16.32 10.87
C ASP A 136 -9.25 -16.13 10.88
N VAL A 137 -8.80 -15.04 11.52
CA VAL A 137 -7.39 -14.74 11.71
C VAL A 137 -7.00 -15.07 13.14
N LEU A 138 -5.95 -15.88 13.31
CA LEU A 138 -5.38 -16.23 14.60
C LEU A 138 -4.48 -15.09 15.09
N TYR A 139 -4.80 -14.54 16.26
CA TYR A 139 -4.01 -13.51 16.91
C TYR A 139 -2.89 -14.14 17.76
N PRO A 140 -1.83 -13.37 18.09
CA PRO A 140 -0.72 -13.87 18.91
C PRO A 140 -1.12 -14.36 20.31
N ASN A 141 -2.28 -13.93 20.80
CA ASN A 141 -2.86 -14.38 22.07
C ASN A 141 -3.57 -15.75 21.97
N GLY A 142 -3.66 -16.34 20.78
CA GLY A 142 -4.34 -17.61 20.52
C GLY A 142 -5.84 -17.49 20.21
N ASP A 143 -6.41 -16.28 20.24
CA ASP A 143 -7.80 -16.06 19.87
C ASP A 143 -7.96 -15.94 18.35
N THR A 144 -9.12 -16.36 17.84
CA THR A 144 -9.49 -16.16 16.44
C THR A 144 -10.59 -15.11 16.35
N HIS A 145 -10.41 -14.11 15.48
CA HIS A 145 -11.48 -13.18 15.14
C HIS A 145 -11.79 -13.24 13.64
N PRO A 146 -13.08 -13.20 13.26
CA PRO A 146 -13.46 -13.13 11.86
C PRO A 146 -13.08 -11.76 11.31
N VAL A 147 -12.33 -11.75 10.23
CA VAL A 147 -11.96 -10.57 9.46
C VAL A 147 -12.65 -10.63 8.11
N GLN A 148 -13.28 -9.53 7.72
CA GLN A 148 -13.90 -9.41 6.41
C GLN A 148 -12.85 -9.03 5.37
N ILE A 149 -12.75 -9.81 4.31
CA ILE A 149 -11.88 -9.55 3.17
C ILE A 149 -12.69 -8.82 2.10
N TRP A 150 -12.19 -7.67 1.68
CA TRP A 150 -12.81 -6.79 0.69
C TRP A 150 -11.82 -6.51 -0.44
N ALA A 151 -12.36 -6.18 -1.62
CA ALA A 151 -11.56 -5.72 -2.74
C ALA A 151 -12.22 -4.50 -3.40
N CYS A 152 -11.40 -3.55 -3.83
CA CYS A 152 -11.80 -2.47 -4.70
C CYS A 152 -11.67 -2.95 -6.15
N LYS A 153 -12.81 -3.17 -6.81
CA LYS A 153 -12.85 -3.56 -8.22
C LYS A 153 -12.80 -2.31 -9.10
N ILE A 154 -11.83 -2.25 -10.00
CA ILE A 154 -11.71 -1.22 -11.03
C ILE A 154 -11.71 -1.88 -12.42
N ILE A 155 -12.17 -1.15 -13.44
CA ILE A 155 -12.27 -1.66 -14.81
C ILE A 155 -11.24 -0.95 -15.68
N CYS A 156 -10.43 -1.70 -16.42
CA CYS A 156 -9.47 -1.10 -17.34
C CYS A 156 -10.20 -0.42 -18.51
N PRO A 157 -9.98 0.88 -18.77
CA PRO A 157 -10.67 1.57 -19.86
C PRO A 157 -10.19 1.12 -21.26
N SER A 158 -9.00 0.49 -21.35
CA SER A 158 -8.44 0.04 -22.63
C SER A 158 -8.82 -1.40 -22.99
N CYS A 159 -8.84 -2.31 -22.02
CA CYS A 159 -9.09 -3.74 -22.29
C CYS A 159 -10.32 -4.31 -21.57
N GLU A 160 -11.07 -3.49 -20.83
CA GLU A 160 -12.31 -3.83 -20.13
C GLU A 160 -12.18 -4.95 -19.08
N LYS A 161 -10.96 -5.37 -18.77
CA LYS A 161 -10.71 -6.36 -17.72
C LYS A 161 -10.93 -5.75 -16.34
N GLU A 162 -11.54 -6.56 -15.47
CA GLU A 162 -11.68 -6.24 -14.05
C GLU A 162 -10.36 -6.50 -13.33
N VAL A 163 -9.93 -5.53 -12.53
CA VAL A 163 -8.79 -5.65 -11.63
C VAL A 163 -9.33 -5.56 -10.22
N ASN A 164 -9.14 -6.63 -9.43
CA ASN A 164 -9.45 -6.62 -8.01
C ASN A 164 -8.21 -6.15 -7.26
N MET A 165 -8.34 -5.05 -6.53
CA MET A 165 -7.26 -4.43 -5.78
C MET A 165 -7.55 -4.51 -4.28
N ASP A 166 -6.51 -4.67 -3.47
CA ASP A 166 -6.64 -4.51 -2.03
C ASP A 166 -7.04 -3.05 -1.70
N PRO A 167 -7.89 -2.80 -0.70
CA PRO A 167 -8.30 -1.44 -0.35
C PRO A 167 -7.12 -0.51 -0.04
N ASP A 168 -6.07 -0.99 0.64
CA ASP A 168 -4.92 -0.17 0.99
C ASP A 168 -4.09 0.17 -0.27
N ASP A 169 -3.96 -0.79 -1.19
CA ASP A 169 -3.34 -0.57 -2.50
C ASP A 169 -4.10 0.46 -3.34
N TYR A 170 -5.45 0.41 -3.28
CA TYR A 170 -6.29 1.40 -3.93
C TYR A 170 -6.12 2.80 -3.31
N GLN A 171 -5.98 2.90 -1.99
CA GLN A 171 -5.72 4.17 -1.31
C GLN A 171 -4.43 4.84 -1.81
N LEU A 172 -3.38 4.05 -2.05
CA LEU A 172 -2.12 4.58 -2.59
C LEU A 172 -2.32 5.26 -3.96
N LEU A 173 -3.15 4.67 -4.83
CA LEU A 173 -3.43 5.21 -6.16
C LEU A 173 -4.40 6.39 -6.14
N ALA A 174 -5.54 6.21 -5.48
CA ALA A 174 -6.68 7.12 -5.56
C ALA A 174 -6.63 8.26 -4.53
N GLY A 175 -5.82 8.09 -3.47
CA GLY A 175 -5.76 9.00 -2.34
C GLY A 175 -6.96 8.88 -1.39
N ASP A 176 -6.86 9.58 -0.26
CA ASP A 176 -7.83 9.49 0.84
C ASP A 176 -9.23 9.96 0.45
N GLU A 177 -9.33 10.99 -0.40
CA GLU A 177 -10.63 11.55 -0.77
C GLU A 177 -11.50 10.54 -1.51
N LEU A 178 -10.92 9.82 -2.47
CA LEU A 178 -11.63 8.76 -3.15
C LEU A 178 -11.77 7.56 -2.21
N TYR A 179 -10.71 7.11 -1.53
CA TYR A 179 -10.75 5.96 -0.64
C TYR A 179 -11.86 6.06 0.43
N MET A 180 -12.08 7.25 1.00
CA MET A 180 -13.11 7.54 2.00
C MET A 180 -14.51 7.79 1.40
N GLN A 181 -14.85 7.00 0.38
CA GLN A 181 -16.16 6.97 -0.27
C GLN A 181 -16.65 5.52 -0.38
N TRP A 182 -17.96 5.35 -0.48
CA TRP A 182 -18.55 4.05 -0.75
C TRP A 182 -19.81 4.21 -1.58
N ARG A 183 -20.00 3.32 -2.55
CA ARG A 183 -21.17 3.32 -3.44
C ARG A 183 -22.08 2.16 -3.06
N ASP A 184 -23.36 2.47 -2.81
CA ASP A 184 -24.36 1.44 -2.58
C ASP A 184 -24.82 0.77 -3.87
N SER A 185 -25.59 -0.31 -3.72
CA SER A 185 -26.19 -1.06 -4.81
C SER A 185 -27.14 -0.26 -5.70
N GLU A 186 -27.67 0.87 -5.23
CA GLU A 186 -28.53 1.79 -6.00
C GLU A 186 -27.71 2.87 -6.75
N GLY A 187 -26.39 2.89 -6.53
CA GLY A 187 -25.44 3.82 -7.16
C GLY A 187 -25.24 5.13 -6.40
N GLY A 188 -25.82 5.29 -5.22
CA GLY A 188 -25.63 6.45 -4.37
C GLY A 188 -24.28 6.40 -3.66
N ILE A 189 -23.66 7.56 -3.47
CA ILE A 189 -22.31 7.67 -2.90
C ILE A 189 -22.39 8.21 -1.47
N TYR A 190 -21.73 7.55 -0.54
CA TYR A 190 -21.50 8.01 0.81
C TYR A 190 -20.07 8.51 0.92
N LYS A 191 -19.89 9.83 1.09
CA LYS A 191 -18.57 10.46 1.24
C LYS A 191 -18.32 10.80 2.71
N ALA A 192 -17.28 10.22 3.31
CA ALA A 192 -16.92 10.52 4.68
C ALA A 192 -16.47 11.98 4.82
N GLN A 193 -16.81 12.58 5.94
CA GLN A 193 -16.55 13.98 6.23
C GLN A 193 -15.48 14.10 7.33
N THR A 194 -14.58 15.06 7.17
CA THR A 194 -13.65 15.48 8.21
C THR A 194 -14.42 16.17 9.35
N ARG A 195 -13.79 16.25 10.53
CA ARG A 195 -14.40 16.93 11.69
C ARG A 195 -14.81 18.37 11.41
N MET A 196 -14.05 19.07 10.57
CA MET A 196 -14.32 20.45 10.17
C MET A 196 -15.54 20.53 9.27
N GLU A 197 -15.62 19.65 8.26
CA GLU A 197 -16.79 19.57 7.38
C GLU A 197 -18.05 19.16 8.15
N VAL A 198 -17.96 18.22 9.10
CA VAL A 198 -19.09 17.85 9.96
C VAL A 198 -19.60 19.04 10.77
N ARG A 199 -18.70 19.84 11.35
CA ARG A 199 -19.10 21.07 12.07
C ARG A 199 -19.83 22.02 11.12
N ASP A 200 -19.26 22.27 9.94
CA ASP A 200 -19.82 23.23 8.98
C ASP A 200 -21.18 22.77 8.43
N LEU A 201 -21.37 21.45 8.23
CA LEU A 201 -22.64 20.84 7.86
C LEU A 201 -23.69 21.01 8.96
N VAL A 202 -23.33 20.73 10.21
CA VAL A 202 -24.23 20.90 11.37
C VAL A 202 -24.62 22.36 11.55
N ASP A 203 -23.67 23.29 11.45
CA ASP A 203 -23.92 24.74 11.53
C ASP A 203 -24.83 25.23 10.39
N SER A 204 -24.76 24.56 9.22
CA SER A 204 -25.61 24.82 8.07
C SER A 204 -26.97 24.10 8.13
N GLY A 205 -27.22 23.29 9.17
CA GLY A 205 -28.45 22.50 9.33
C GLY A 205 -28.56 21.27 8.42
N VAL A 206 -27.47 20.85 7.80
CA VAL A 206 -27.40 19.64 6.98
C VAL A 206 -27.00 18.45 7.85
N MET A 207 -27.81 17.39 7.84
CA MET A 207 -27.54 16.15 8.57
C MET A 207 -26.98 15.09 7.61
N GLY A 208 -25.85 14.51 7.99
CA GLY A 208 -25.32 13.29 7.40
C GLY A 208 -25.75 12.02 8.13
N VAL A 209 -25.12 10.91 7.79
CA VAL A 209 -25.40 9.57 8.33
C VAL A 209 -24.13 8.97 8.94
N ALA A 210 -24.25 8.40 10.13
CA ALA A 210 -23.18 7.60 10.72
C ALA A 210 -23.27 6.16 10.17
N LEU A 211 -22.16 5.65 9.67
CA LEU A 211 -22.11 4.33 9.04
C LEU A 211 -21.68 3.24 10.03
N GLY A 212 -22.41 2.12 10.03
CA GLY A 212 -22.05 0.90 10.76
C GLY A 212 -21.52 -0.17 9.82
N SER A 213 -21.60 -1.44 10.24
CA SER A 213 -21.24 -2.59 9.38
C SER A 213 -22.28 -2.93 8.31
N LYS A 214 -23.48 -2.36 8.41
CA LYS A 214 -24.57 -2.46 7.44
C LYS A 214 -25.25 -1.10 7.23
N LEU A 215 -25.78 -0.89 6.04
CA LEU A 215 -26.48 0.35 5.72
C LEU A 215 -27.85 0.35 6.42
N THR A 216 -28.21 1.47 7.04
CA THR A 216 -29.43 1.51 7.86
C THR A 216 -30.66 1.29 6.98
N GLY A 217 -31.47 0.28 7.32
CA GLY A 217 -32.66 -0.07 6.56
C GLY A 217 -32.43 -1.04 5.40
N THR A 218 -31.18 -1.48 5.16
CA THR A 218 -30.85 -2.53 4.19
C THR A 218 -30.00 -3.62 4.86
N GLU A 219 -29.83 -4.76 4.17
CA GLU A 219 -28.90 -5.82 4.58
C GLU A 219 -27.52 -5.69 3.90
N GLU A 220 -27.29 -4.56 3.20
CA GLU A 220 -26.06 -4.30 2.47
C GLU A 220 -24.90 -4.07 3.44
N LYS A 221 -23.84 -4.87 3.30
CA LYS A 221 -22.63 -4.76 4.11
C LYS A 221 -21.83 -3.54 3.68
N LEU A 222 -21.17 -2.89 4.65
CA LEU A 222 -20.21 -1.84 4.37
C LEU A 222 -18.77 -2.31 4.58
N PRO A 223 -17.82 -1.77 3.82
CA PRO A 223 -16.41 -2.04 4.03
C PRO A 223 -15.91 -1.47 5.38
N PRO A 224 -14.94 -2.15 6.04
CA PRO A 224 -14.46 -1.77 7.37
C PRO A 224 -13.91 -0.36 7.50
N TRP A 225 -13.28 0.18 6.45
CA TRP A 225 -12.72 1.54 6.48
C TRP A 225 -13.81 2.62 6.55
N MET A 226 -15.06 2.30 6.22
CA MET A 226 -16.19 3.22 6.35
C MET A 226 -16.88 3.13 7.72
N TRP A 227 -16.58 2.14 8.56
CA TRP A 227 -17.28 1.95 9.82
C TRP A 227 -16.98 3.09 10.81
N GLY A 228 -18.02 3.61 11.45
CA GLY A 228 -17.93 4.70 12.41
C GLY A 228 -17.68 6.08 11.77
N THR A 229 -17.66 6.17 10.44
CA THR A 229 -17.53 7.46 9.74
C THR A 229 -18.87 8.19 9.68
N TYR A 230 -18.81 9.53 9.61
CA TYR A 230 -19.98 10.37 9.33
C TYR A 230 -19.94 10.81 7.88
N CYS A 231 -20.97 10.46 7.12
CA CYS A 231 -21.00 10.62 5.68
C CYS A 231 -22.13 11.52 5.21
N ILE A 232 -21.92 12.19 4.08
CA ILE A 232 -22.99 12.77 3.27
C ILE A 232 -23.36 11.80 2.16
N TYR A 233 -24.66 11.61 1.98
CA TYR A 233 -25.22 10.82 0.88
C TYR A 233 -25.41 11.71 -0.35
N ILE A 234 -24.85 11.28 -1.48
CA ILE A 234 -24.94 11.93 -2.79
C ILE A 234 -25.72 10.98 -3.71
N PRO A 235 -26.97 11.32 -4.08
CA PRO A 235 -27.79 10.45 -4.91
C PRO A 235 -27.20 10.30 -6.33
N PRO A 236 -27.47 9.18 -7.01
CA PRO A 236 -26.91 8.87 -8.34
C PRO A 236 -27.02 10.01 -9.37
N GLY A 237 -28.12 10.76 -9.35
CA GLY A 237 -28.40 11.84 -10.31
C GLY A 237 -27.69 13.17 -10.06
N LEU A 238 -27.01 13.34 -8.92
CA LEU A 238 -26.27 14.58 -8.60
C LEU A 238 -24.76 14.48 -8.83
N GLN A 239 -24.27 13.31 -9.26
CA GLN A 239 -22.84 13.04 -9.43
C GLN A 239 -22.17 13.76 -10.63
N GLN A 240 -22.94 14.42 -11.51
CA GLN A 240 -22.45 15.01 -12.77
C GLN A 240 -22.28 16.55 -12.78
N LYS A 241 -22.39 17.24 -11.64
CA LYS A 241 -22.47 18.72 -11.63
C LYS A 241 -21.28 19.49 -11.04
N SER A 242 -20.18 18.83 -10.69
CA SER A 242 -19.02 19.51 -10.07
C SER A 242 -17.83 19.75 -10.99
N GLU A 243 -17.95 19.49 -12.30
CA GLU A 243 -16.93 19.83 -13.29
C GLU A 243 -17.47 20.88 -14.27
N ASP A 244 -17.46 22.15 -13.84
CA ASP A 244 -17.43 23.34 -14.68
C ASP A 244 -16.66 24.45 -13.93
#